data_AF-A0A7X3VXH5-F1
#
_entry.id   AF-A0A7X3VXH5-F1
#
_cell.length_a   1.000
_cell.length_b   1.000
_cell.length_c   1.000
_cell.angle_alpha   90.00
_cell.angle_beta   90.00
_cell.angle_gamma   90.00
#
_symmetry.space_group_name_H-M   'P 1'
#
loop_
_entity.id
_entity.type
_entity.pdbx_description
1 polymer ?
#
loop_
_entity_poly.entity_id
_entity_poly.type
_entity_poly.pdbx_seq_one_letter_code
_entity_poly.pdbx_strand_id
1 'polypeptide(L)'
;MSVKRAVAGLAISLMALLAFGACSSEGGDDEVDRRLAESFLRNSPTFRFDGLPDSVELRDRTGGHCETCAVYTFGFDSSHPGYGDRTDLPLASVVTAHEAVISIEDGLVNDARIDGLWDVITQSPIARTVTAEEGTSTPVTALLDSPFELNIGQEAVFGDEGLKITFVDVSEDSRCPAATNCVVSGLAKIRVDVVAGERPLGMHEFVLDQRTVGGSARGIGQYVFSMRELNPYPGTDSAPYAAIFVVSKVFAV
;
A
#
# COMPACT_ATOMS: atom_id res chain seq x y z
N MET A 1 9.02 -86.86 43.01
CA MET A 1 7.96 -86.88 41.98
C MET A 1 7.46 -85.46 41.78
N SER A 2 7.57 -84.98 40.54
CA SER A 2 7.22 -83.63 40.08
C SER A 2 5.74 -83.29 40.25
N VAL A 3 5.45 -82.04 40.61
CA VAL A 3 4.42 -81.24 39.92
C VAL A 3 4.92 -79.79 39.81
N LYS A 4 4.83 -79.24 38.60
CA LYS A 4 5.30 -77.92 38.16
C LYS A 4 4.24 -76.84 38.45
N ARG A 5 4.70 -75.60 38.64
CA ARG A 5 4.22 -74.30 38.05
C ARG A 5 4.14 -73.17 39.09
N ALA A 6 4.92 -72.11 38.87
CA ALA A 6 4.42 -70.74 38.70
C ALA A 6 5.60 -69.81 38.39
N VAL A 7 5.44 -69.02 37.33
CA VAL A 7 6.31 -67.92 36.88
C VAL A 7 5.76 -66.61 37.46
N ALA A 8 6.60 -65.57 37.46
CA ALA A 8 6.36 -64.14 37.75
C ALA A 8 6.97 -63.75 39.11
N GLY A 9 7.94 -62.85 39.19
CA GLY A 9 8.04 -61.57 38.50
C GLY A 9 7.76 -60.48 39.54
N LEU A 10 8.81 -59.97 40.19
CA LEU A 10 8.71 -58.86 41.13
C LEU A 10 9.59 -57.71 40.59
N ALA A 11 8.98 -56.86 39.77
CA ALA A 11 9.38 -55.48 39.59
C ALA A 11 8.63 -54.62 40.63
N ILE A 12 8.96 -53.31 40.69
CA ILE A 12 8.38 -52.25 41.55
C ILE A 12 9.22 -52.10 42.84
N SER A 13 9.86 -50.98 43.18
CA SER A 13 9.56 -49.56 42.98
C SER A 13 10.84 -48.74 43.14
N LEU A 14 11.13 -47.83 42.21
CA LEU A 14 11.74 -46.55 42.60
C LEU A 14 11.08 -45.44 41.80
N MET A 15 10.15 -44.79 42.49
CA MET A 15 9.49 -43.56 42.11
C MET A 15 10.55 -42.45 41.99
N ALA A 16 10.87 -42.04 40.77
CA ALA A 16 11.49 -40.76 40.50
C ALA A 16 10.47 -39.89 39.77
N LEU A 17 9.82 -38.99 40.52
CA LEU A 17 9.17 -37.83 39.92
C LEU A 17 10.25 -37.00 39.21
N LEU A 18 10.15 -36.89 37.89
CA LEU A 18 10.58 -35.68 37.20
C LEU A 18 9.39 -35.16 36.40
N ALA A 19 8.82 -34.11 36.99
CA ALA A 19 7.83 -33.24 36.40
C ALA A 19 8.42 -32.47 35.21
N PHE A 20 7.56 -32.30 34.21
CA PHE A 20 7.50 -31.18 33.26
C PHE A 20 8.75 -30.84 32.44
N GLY A 21 8.65 -31.22 31.17
CA GLY A 21 9.37 -30.62 30.06
C GLY A 21 8.70 -31.05 28.76
N ALA A 22 7.38 -30.89 28.65
CA ALA A 22 6.79 -30.77 27.32
C ALA A 22 7.46 -29.53 26.71
N CYS A 23 8.41 -29.76 25.81
CA CYS A 23 8.98 -28.72 24.99
C CYS A 23 7.85 -28.27 24.07
N SER A 24 7.01 -27.34 24.56
CA SER A 24 6.07 -26.62 23.71
C SER A 24 6.90 -25.88 22.67
N SER A 25 6.97 -26.43 21.46
CA SER A 25 7.56 -25.76 20.32
C SER A 25 6.58 -24.71 19.80
N GLU A 26 6.25 -23.72 20.62
CA GLU A 26 5.38 -22.59 20.25
C GLU A 26 6.11 -21.55 19.36
N GLY A 27 7.27 -21.91 18.78
CA GLY A 27 8.05 -21.04 17.89
C GLY A 27 8.87 -21.79 16.83
N GLY A 28 8.54 -23.06 16.56
CA GLY A 28 9.22 -23.86 15.55
C GLY A 28 8.87 -23.42 14.13
N ASP A 29 7.57 -23.23 13.88
CA ASP A 29 7.05 -22.91 12.55
C ASP A 29 7.42 -21.49 12.15
N ASP A 30 7.39 -20.55 13.10
CA ASP A 30 7.69 -19.14 12.84
C ASP A 30 9.15 -18.88 12.42
N GLU A 31 10.10 -19.61 12.99
CA GLU A 31 11.51 -19.53 12.61
C GLU A 31 11.77 -20.20 11.24
N VAL A 32 11.02 -21.26 10.92
CA VAL A 32 11.08 -21.91 9.61
C VAL A 32 10.53 -20.98 8.54
N ASP A 33 9.37 -20.37 8.78
CA ASP A 33 8.71 -19.45 7.86
C ASP A 33 9.52 -18.16 7.67
N ARG A 34 10.09 -17.61 8.74
CA ARG A 34 11.02 -16.46 8.64
C ARG A 34 12.20 -16.77 7.72
N ARG A 35 12.82 -17.96 7.88
CA ARG A 35 13.93 -18.38 7.01
C ARG A 35 13.49 -18.61 5.57
N LEU A 36 12.29 -19.14 5.37
CA LEU A 36 11.71 -19.29 4.04
C LEU A 36 11.52 -17.92 3.36
N ALA A 37 10.93 -16.95 4.07
CA ALA A 37 10.72 -15.60 3.56
C ALA A 37 12.04 -14.87 3.26
N GLU A 38 13.02 -14.93 4.16
CA GLU A 38 14.33 -14.32 3.94
C GLU A 38 15.07 -14.98 2.76
N SER A 39 15.02 -16.31 2.66
CA SER A 39 15.59 -17.04 1.53
C SER A 39 14.91 -16.66 0.21
N PHE A 40 13.58 -16.51 0.20
CA PHE A 40 12.83 -16.05 -0.96
C PHE A 40 13.28 -14.64 -1.39
N LEU A 41 13.37 -13.70 -0.45
CA LEU A 41 13.85 -12.33 -0.73
C LEU A 41 15.25 -12.34 -1.34
N ARG A 42 16.19 -13.05 -0.71
CA ARG A 42 17.59 -13.11 -1.16
C ARG A 42 17.74 -13.76 -2.54
N ASN A 43 16.81 -14.64 -2.91
CA ASN A 43 16.78 -15.28 -4.23
C ASN A 43 15.93 -14.54 -5.26
N SER A 44 15.25 -13.45 -4.88
CA SER A 44 14.44 -12.65 -5.79
C SER A 44 15.28 -11.96 -6.86
N PRO A 45 14.75 -11.72 -8.08
CA PRO A 45 15.48 -11.03 -9.14
C PRO A 45 15.99 -9.65 -8.74
N THR A 46 15.20 -8.87 -7.99
CA THR A 46 15.62 -7.53 -7.49
C THR A 46 16.87 -7.63 -6.63
N PHE A 47 16.85 -8.48 -5.60
CA PHE A 47 17.96 -8.61 -4.67
C PHE A 47 19.18 -9.26 -5.33
N ARG A 48 18.99 -10.27 -6.18
CA ARG A 48 20.09 -10.95 -6.88
C ARG A 48 20.78 -10.05 -7.90
N PHE A 49 20.08 -9.06 -8.43
CA PHE A 49 20.65 -8.13 -9.40
C PHE A 49 21.76 -7.30 -8.75
N ASP A 50 21.47 -6.68 -7.60
CA ASP A 50 22.41 -5.74 -6.96
C ASP A 50 22.18 -5.46 -5.46
N GLY A 51 21.46 -6.34 -4.76
CA GLY A 51 21.21 -6.24 -3.32
C GLY A 51 22.50 -6.35 -2.50
N LEU A 52 22.59 -5.54 -1.44
CA LEU A 52 23.72 -5.57 -0.50
C LEU A 52 23.51 -6.71 0.51
N PRO A 53 24.35 -7.77 0.52
CA PRO A 53 24.08 -8.99 1.29
C PRO A 53 23.87 -8.78 2.79
N ASP A 54 24.63 -7.84 3.37
CA ASP A 54 24.64 -7.56 4.81
C ASP A 54 23.55 -6.56 5.23
N SER A 55 22.74 -6.05 4.31
CA SER A 55 21.69 -5.05 4.58
C SER A 55 20.32 -5.62 4.92
N VAL A 56 20.12 -6.93 4.75
CA VAL A 56 18.81 -7.56 4.96
C VAL A 56 18.53 -7.66 6.45
N GLU A 57 17.49 -6.97 6.89
CA GLU A 57 17.06 -6.92 8.28
C GLU A 57 15.56 -7.18 8.38
N LEU A 58 15.13 -8.05 9.30
CA LEU A 58 13.71 -8.20 9.64
C LEU A 58 13.27 -6.96 10.43
N ARG A 59 12.36 -6.18 9.86
CA ARG A 59 11.78 -4.99 10.50
C ARG A 59 10.55 -5.31 11.32
N ASP A 60 9.68 -6.18 10.81
CA ASP A 60 8.44 -6.54 11.48
C ASP A 60 8.00 -7.98 11.16
N ARG A 61 7.25 -8.58 12.08
CA ARG A 61 6.56 -9.86 11.91
C ARG A 61 5.16 -9.73 12.47
N THR A 62 4.16 -9.93 11.63
CA THR A 62 2.74 -9.91 12.01
C THR A 62 2.08 -11.25 11.71
N GLY A 63 1.12 -11.65 12.53
CA GLY A 63 0.19 -12.72 12.16
C GLY A 63 -0.76 -12.23 11.08
N GLY A 64 -1.13 -13.10 10.14
CA GLY A 64 -2.14 -12.78 9.14
C GLY A 64 -3.56 -13.07 9.62
N HIS A 65 -4.53 -12.97 8.71
CA HIS A 65 -5.95 -13.19 8.99
C HIS A 65 -6.35 -14.67 9.18
N CYS A 66 -5.37 -15.58 9.28
CA CYS A 66 -5.58 -17.01 9.49
C CYS A 66 -4.53 -17.60 10.45
N GLU A 67 -4.77 -18.82 10.93
CA GLU A 67 -3.94 -19.49 11.95
C GLU A 67 -2.52 -19.79 11.46
N THR A 68 -2.35 -20.05 10.17
CA THR A 68 -1.06 -20.35 9.52
C THR A 68 -0.51 -19.19 8.72
N CYS A 69 -1.16 -18.02 8.78
CA CYS A 69 -0.75 -16.85 8.02
C CYS A 69 0.32 -16.08 8.80
N ALA A 70 1.45 -15.84 8.17
CA ALA A 70 2.51 -14.98 8.69
C ALA A 70 2.93 -13.96 7.64
N VAL A 71 3.18 -12.73 8.06
CA VAL A 71 3.70 -11.67 7.20
C VAL A 71 5.00 -11.16 7.79
N TYR A 72 6.04 -11.15 6.96
CA TYR A 72 7.38 -10.70 7.30
C TYR A 72 7.74 -9.47 6.49
N THR A 73 8.15 -8.42 7.17
CA THR A 73 8.59 -7.16 6.58
C THR A 73 10.10 -7.05 6.73
N PHE A 74 10.83 -7.02 5.62
CA PHE A 74 12.28 -6.88 5.59
C PHE A 74 12.69 -5.53 5.04
N GLY A 75 13.69 -4.93 5.64
CA GLY A 75 14.49 -3.87 5.01
C GLY A 75 15.66 -4.46 4.27
N PHE A 76 16.03 -3.89 3.13
CA PHE A 76 17.28 -4.18 2.46
C PHE A 76 17.70 -3.02 1.56
N ASP A 77 18.98 -2.97 1.20
CA ASP A 77 19.53 -1.98 0.29
C ASP A 77 19.95 -2.63 -1.03
N SER A 78 19.74 -1.92 -2.14
CA SER A 78 20.25 -2.25 -3.47
C SER A 78 21.22 -1.17 -3.96
N SER A 79 22.19 -1.55 -4.79
CA SER A 79 23.20 -0.60 -5.31
C SER A 79 22.67 0.36 -6.38
N HIS A 80 21.50 0.06 -6.98
CA HIS A 80 20.80 0.89 -7.93
C HIS A 80 19.29 0.88 -7.65
N PRO A 81 18.57 1.95 -8.02
CA PRO A 81 17.11 1.99 -7.88
C PRO A 81 16.40 1.06 -8.87
N GLY A 82 15.18 0.64 -8.51
CA GLY A 82 14.28 -0.14 -9.36
C GLY A 82 14.12 -1.59 -8.92
N TYR A 83 13.39 -2.36 -9.72
CA TYR A 83 12.94 -3.72 -9.38
C TYR A 83 13.23 -4.71 -10.50
N GLY A 84 13.32 -5.99 -10.14
CA GLY A 84 13.51 -7.09 -11.06
C GLY A 84 14.91 -7.13 -11.69
N ASP A 85 14.99 -7.86 -12.81
CA ASP A 85 16.16 -7.85 -13.68
C ASP A 85 16.20 -6.56 -14.50
N ARG A 86 17.35 -5.88 -14.43
CA ARG A 86 17.58 -4.56 -15.03
C ARG A 86 18.82 -4.55 -15.93
N THR A 87 19.25 -5.72 -16.41
CA THR A 87 20.51 -5.89 -17.18
C THR A 87 20.62 -4.94 -18.37
N ASP A 88 19.50 -4.61 -19.02
CA ASP A 88 19.47 -3.78 -20.24
C ASP A 88 19.11 -2.30 -20.00
N LEU A 89 19.05 -1.86 -18.73
CA LEU A 89 18.64 -0.50 -18.39
C LEU A 89 19.83 0.40 -18.03
N PRO A 90 19.78 1.70 -18.37
CA PRO A 90 20.73 2.67 -17.82
C PRO A 90 20.42 2.89 -16.33
N LEU A 91 21.36 2.52 -15.45
CA LEU A 91 21.16 2.58 -14.00
C LEU A 91 21.91 3.74 -13.34
N ALA A 92 21.27 4.35 -12.35
CA ALA A 92 21.91 5.31 -11.46
C ALA A 92 22.65 4.55 -10.34
N SER A 93 23.92 4.89 -10.08
CA SER A 93 24.72 4.27 -9.02
C SER A 93 24.41 4.88 -7.66
N VAL A 94 23.22 4.61 -7.14
CA VAL A 94 22.71 5.15 -5.87
C VAL A 94 22.21 4.00 -5.02
N VAL A 95 22.79 3.86 -3.82
CA VAL A 95 22.28 2.93 -2.81
C VAL A 95 20.85 3.32 -2.47
N THR A 96 19.93 2.40 -2.75
CA THR A 96 18.49 2.61 -2.61
C THR A 96 17.97 1.63 -1.57
N ALA A 97 17.38 2.17 -0.52
CA ALA A 97 16.71 1.37 0.50
C ALA A 97 15.35 0.91 0.00
N HIS A 98 15.02 -0.34 0.30
CA HIS A 98 13.78 -1.00 -0.06
C HIS A 98 13.12 -1.64 1.17
N GLU A 99 11.83 -1.88 1.05
CA GLU A 99 11.04 -2.68 1.96
C GLU A 99 10.39 -3.84 1.21
N ALA A 100 10.62 -5.07 1.67
CA ALA A 100 9.96 -6.26 1.16
C ALA A 100 8.93 -6.77 2.16
N VAL A 101 7.67 -6.92 1.73
CA VAL A 101 6.60 -7.54 2.51
C VAL A 101 6.31 -8.90 1.90
N ILE A 102 6.50 -9.98 2.67
CA ILE A 102 6.35 -11.36 2.21
C ILE A 102 5.34 -12.05 3.11
N SER A 103 4.29 -12.59 2.50
CA SER A 103 3.25 -13.37 3.17
C SER A 103 3.48 -14.86 2.96
N ILE A 104 3.33 -15.62 4.04
CA ILE A 104 3.38 -17.08 4.08
C ILE A 104 2.03 -17.59 4.56
N GLU A 105 1.52 -18.59 3.86
CA GLU A 105 0.32 -19.35 4.20
C GLU A 105 0.63 -20.82 4.03
N ASP A 106 0.35 -21.63 5.07
CA ASP A 106 0.63 -23.08 5.09
C ASP A 106 2.08 -23.44 4.70
N GLY A 107 3.05 -22.62 5.12
CA GLY A 107 4.48 -22.82 4.85
C GLY A 107 4.89 -22.53 3.40
N LEU A 108 4.07 -21.81 2.64
CA LEU A 108 4.34 -21.39 1.27
C LEU A 108 4.26 -19.88 1.11
N VAL A 109 5.15 -19.29 0.31
CA VAL A 109 5.06 -17.87 -0.07
C VAL A 109 3.89 -17.72 -1.05
N ASN A 110 2.82 -17.05 -0.61
CA ASN A 110 1.62 -16.81 -1.41
C ASN A 110 1.53 -15.37 -1.94
N ASP A 111 2.25 -14.43 -1.32
CA ASP A 111 2.35 -13.04 -1.75
C ASP A 111 3.72 -12.45 -1.36
N ALA A 112 4.28 -11.63 -2.25
CA ALA A 112 5.54 -10.94 -1.97
C ALA A 112 5.65 -9.65 -2.77
N ARG A 113 5.93 -8.55 -2.08
CA ARG A 113 5.91 -7.19 -2.63
C ARG A 113 7.18 -6.44 -2.25
N ILE A 114 7.73 -5.64 -3.15
CA ILE A 114 8.77 -4.65 -2.81
C ILE A 114 8.19 -3.24 -2.95
N ASP A 115 8.39 -2.43 -1.91
CA ASP A 115 7.93 -1.05 -1.72
C ASP A 115 6.41 -0.86 -1.92
N GLY A 116 5.64 -1.95 -1.88
CA GLY A 116 4.22 -1.96 -2.26
C GLY A 116 3.97 -1.62 -3.74
N LEU A 117 5.02 -1.62 -4.57
CA LEU A 117 4.96 -1.21 -5.98
C LEU A 117 5.26 -2.36 -6.95
N TRP A 118 5.97 -3.37 -6.49
CA TRP A 118 6.44 -4.47 -7.34
C TRP A 118 6.02 -5.81 -6.77
N ASP A 119 5.36 -6.63 -7.59
CA ASP A 119 5.03 -8.00 -7.26
C ASP A 119 6.25 -8.87 -7.59
N VAL A 120 6.84 -9.44 -6.55
CA VAL A 120 8.06 -10.23 -6.64
C VAL A 120 7.78 -11.61 -7.26
N ILE A 121 6.56 -12.13 -7.16
CA ILE A 121 6.20 -13.43 -7.71
C ILE A 121 5.95 -13.29 -9.22
N THR A 122 5.15 -12.31 -9.62
CA THR A 122 4.77 -12.11 -11.03
C THR A 122 5.77 -11.27 -11.82
N GLN A 123 6.76 -10.66 -11.15
CA GLN A 123 7.77 -9.76 -11.75
C GLN A 123 7.11 -8.64 -12.56
N SER A 124 6.13 -7.99 -11.95
CA SER A 124 5.37 -6.94 -12.59
C SER A 124 5.05 -5.81 -11.61
N PRO A 125 4.81 -4.59 -12.09
CA PRO A 125 4.28 -3.53 -11.25
C PRO A 125 2.94 -3.97 -10.67
N ILE A 126 2.77 -3.81 -9.36
CA ILE A 126 1.47 -3.96 -8.74
C ILE A 126 0.61 -2.85 -9.32
N ALA A 127 -0.34 -3.22 -10.18
CA ALA A 127 -1.39 -2.31 -10.57
C ALA A 127 -2.06 -1.89 -9.25
N ARG A 128 -1.84 -0.64 -8.84
CA ARG A 128 -2.60 -0.05 -7.74
C ARG A 128 -4.05 0.01 -8.21
N THR A 129 -4.79 -1.08 -8.08
CA THR A 129 -6.18 -0.98 -7.66
C THR A 129 -6.06 -0.37 -6.29
N VAL A 130 -6.23 0.95 -6.22
CA VAL A 130 -6.56 1.62 -4.97
C VAL A 130 -7.93 1.06 -4.58
N THR A 131 -7.96 -0.17 -4.06
CA THR A 131 -8.92 -0.53 -3.03
C THR A 131 -8.55 0.38 -1.89
N ALA A 132 -9.40 1.39 -1.70
CA ALA A 132 -9.29 2.34 -0.61
C ALA A 132 -9.16 1.56 0.71
N GLU A 133 -7.93 1.38 1.18
CA GLU A 133 -7.65 1.05 2.56
C GLU A 133 -7.43 2.38 3.28
N GLU A 134 -8.53 2.84 3.86
CA GLU A 134 -8.66 3.60 5.10
C GLU A 134 -7.42 4.37 5.59
N GLY A 135 -7.16 5.50 4.95
CA GLY A 135 -7.05 6.71 5.76
C GLY A 135 -8.44 6.99 6.32
N THR A 136 -8.61 7.02 7.65
CA THR A 136 -9.84 7.48 8.30
C THR A 136 -10.07 8.97 7.98
N SER A 137 -10.40 9.29 6.73
CA SER A 137 -10.91 10.59 6.36
C SER A 137 -12.41 10.44 6.34
N THR A 138 -13.06 10.96 7.39
CA THR A 138 -14.51 11.04 7.42
C THR A 138 -14.96 11.70 6.10
N PRO A 139 -15.95 11.13 5.39
CA PRO A 139 -16.44 11.73 4.16
C PRO A 139 -16.89 13.16 4.46
N VAL A 140 -16.41 14.11 3.65
CA VAL A 140 -16.80 15.51 3.79
C VAL A 140 -18.23 15.63 3.34
N THR A 141 -19.11 16.12 4.19
CA THR A 141 -20.46 16.51 3.75
C THR A 141 -20.35 17.84 3.03
N ALA A 142 -20.59 17.84 1.72
CA ALA A 142 -20.49 19.02 0.88
C ALA A 142 -21.88 19.50 0.43
N LEU A 143 -21.99 20.81 0.19
CA LEU A 143 -23.18 21.46 -0.35
C LEU A 143 -22.90 21.95 -1.78
N LEU A 144 -23.92 21.89 -2.63
CA LEU A 144 -23.83 22.50 -3.95
C LEU A 144 -23.56 24.01 -3.84
N ASP A 145 -22.87 24.54 -4.84
CA ASP A 145 -22.48 25.95 -4.99
C ASP A 145 -21.60 26.50 -3.85
N SER A 146 -21.16 25.64 -2.93
CA SER A 146 -20.27 26.00 -1.82
C SER A 146 -18.88 25.37 -2.05
N PRO A 147 -17.79 26.09 -1.78
CA PRO A 147 -16.46 25.51 -1.85
C PRO A 147 -16.27 24.49 -0.73
N PHE A 148 -15.64 23.37 -1.05
CA PHE A 148 -15.20 22.38 -0.08
C PHE A 148 -13.78 21.92 -0.43
N GLU A 149 -13.02 21.57 0.59
CA GLU A 149 -11.69 21.01 0.46
C GLU A 149 -11.77 19.48 0.49
N LEU A 150 -11.00 18.85 -0.37
CA LEU A 150 -10.91 17.40 -0.47
C LEU A 150 -9.45 16.99 -0.45
N ASN A 151 -9.04 16.21 0.56
CA ASN A 151 -7.70 15.63 0.61
C ASN A 151 -7.58 14.48 -0.42
N ILE A 152 -6.36 14.21 -0.88
CA ILE A 152 -6.08 13.02 -1.69
C ILE A 152 -6.50 11.76 -0.94
N GLY A 153 -7.24 10.88 -1.61
CA GLY A 153 -7.87 9.70 -1.04
C GLY A 153 -9.20 9.96 -0.30
N GLN A 154 -9.57 11.22 -0.03
CA GLN A 154 -10.81 11.55 0.65
C GLN A 154 -11.99 11.62 -0.32
N GLU A 155 -13.18 11.40 0.24
CA GLU A 155 -14.45 11.51 -0.45
C GLU A 155 -15.30 12.66 0.09
N ALA A 156 -16.02 13.35 -0.80
CA ALA A 156 -17.09 14.26 -0.44
C ALA A 156 -18.44 13.72 -0.93
N VAL A 157 -19.44 13.82 -0.06
CA VAL A 157 -20.81 13.34 -0.28
C VAL A 157 -21.77 14.52 -0.22
N PHE A 158 -22.64 14.61 -1.22
CA PHE A 158 -23.73 15.58 -1.31
C PHE A 158 -25.04 14.84 -1.01
N GLY A 159 -25.40 14.78 0.27
CA GLY A 159 -26.47 13.91 0.78
C GLY A 159 -27.81 14.06 0.03
N ASP A 160 -28.23 15.29 -0.23
CA ASP A 160 -29.52 15.58 -0.89
C ASP A 160 -29.56 15.17 -2.37
N GLU A 161 -28.39 15.02 -3.00
CA GLU A 161 -28.26 14.74 -4.43
C GLU A 161 -27.79 13.30 -4.72
N GLY A 162 -27.46 12.54 -3.67
CA GLY A 162 -26.83 11.22 -3.78
C GLY A 162 -25.52 11.25 -4.55
N LEU A 163 -24.86 12.41 -4.65
CA LEU A 163 -23.64 12.60 -5.43
C LEU A 163 -22.40 12.40 -4.55
N LYS A 164 -21.37 11.82 -5.14
CA LYS A 164 -20.13 11.45 -4.47
C LYS A 164 -18.94 11.74 -5.37
N ILE A 165 -17.91 12.38 -4.82
CA ILE A 165 -16.64 12.65 -5.50
C ILE A 165 -15.49 12.18 -4.62
N THR A 166 -14.53 11.46 -5.21
CA THR A 166 -13.33 11.00 -4.55
C THR A 166 -12.11 11.57 -5.25
N PHE A 167 -11.19 12.21 -4.51
CA PHE A 167 -9.91 12.65 -5.05
C PHE A 167 -8.96 11.45 -5.09
N VAL A 168 -8.69 10.90 -6.27
CA VAL A 168 -7.97 9.64 -6.43
C VAL A 168 -6.46 9.85 -6.35
N ASP A 169 -5.90 10.70 -7.22
CA ASP A 169 -4.46 10.95 -7.26
C ASP A 169 -4.08 12.23 -8.03
N VAL A 170 -2.81 12.60 -7.91
CA VAL A 170 -2.15 13.64 -8.72
C VAL A 170 -1.31 12.96 -9.78
N SER A 171 -1.71 13.05 -11.04
CA SER A 171 -1.02 12.41 -12.16
C SER A 171 0.16 13.24 -12.69
N GLU A 172 0.12 14.56 -12.50
CA GLU A 172 1.21 15.47 -12.85
C GLU A 172 1.14 16.71 -11.94
N ASP A 173 2.27 17.14 -11.38
CA ASP A 173 2.34 18.46 -10.74
C ASP A 173 3.68 19.13 -11.07
N SER A 174 3.62 19.99 -12.08
CA SER A 174 4.75 20.82 -12.53
C SER A 174 4.54 22.29 -12.19
N ARG A 175 3.59 22.62 -11.29
CA ARG A 175 3.24 24.01 -10.95
C ARG A 175 4.46 24.78 -10.42
N CYS A 176 4.52 26.06 -10.77
CA CYS A 176 5.56 26.93 -10.26
C CYS A 176 5.40 27.17 -8.76
N PRO A 177 6.48 27.12 -7.96
CA PRO A 177 6.45 27.51 -6.55
C PRO A 177 5.94 28.94 -6.37
N ALA A 178 5.22 29.20 -5.29
CA ALA A 178 4.55 30.49 -5.04
C ALA A 178 5.51 31.71 -4.89
N ALA A 179 6.83 31.50 -4.83
CA ALA A 179 7.83 32.50 -4.45
C ALA A 179 8.86 32.86 -5.55
N THR A 180 8.68 32.50 -6.81
CA THR A 180 9.69 32.76 -7.87
C THR A 180 9.15 33.40 -9.16
N ASN A 181 10.02 34.11 -9.88
CA ASN A 181 9.72 34.64 -11.23
C ASN A 181 9.71 33.49 -12.25
N CYS A 182 8.58 32.81 -12.38
CA CYS A 182 8.47 31.66 -13.27
C CYS A 182 8.39 32.08 -14.75
N VAL A 183 9.22 31.44 -15.59
CA VAL A 183 9.31 31.72 -17.04
C VAL A 183 8.30 30.89 -17.85
N VAL A 184 7.83 29.75 -17.30
CA VAL A 184 6.92 28.79 -17.95
C VAL A 184 5.76 28.52 -17.01
N SER A 185 4.52 28.49 -17.50
CA SER A 185 3.36 28.10 -16.67
C SER A 185 3.35 26.58 -16.54
N GLY A 186 3.78 26.09 -15.39
CA GLY A 186 3.54 24.72 -14.97
C GLY A 186 2.04 24.45 -14.81
N LEU A 187 1.67 23.17 -14.86
CA LEU A 187 0.29 22.71 -14.67
C LEU A 187 0.25 21.62 -13.60
N ALA A 188 -0.93 21.41 -13.02
CA ALA A 188 -1.21 20.18 -12.28
C ALA A 188 -2.36 19.42 -12.92
N LYS A 189 -2.26 18.10 -12.95
CA LYS A 189 -3.32 17.18 -13.35
C LYS A 189 -3.66 16.29 -12.18
N ILE A 190 -4.94 16.21 -11.88
CA ILE A 190 -5.48 15.33 -10.85
C ILE A 190 -6.57 14.45 -11.44
N ARG A 191 -6.76 13.26 -10.87
CA ARG A 191 -7.90 12.39 -11.20
C ARG A 191 -8.85 12.32 -10.04
N VAL A 192 -10.14 12.37 -10.37
CA VAL A 192 -11.24 12.18 -9.42
C VAL A 192 -12.18 11.10 -9.94
N ASP A 193 -12.77 10.32 -9.04
CA ASP A 193 -13.87 9.42 -9.36
C ASP A 193 -15.19 10.04 -8.93
N VAL A 194 -16.24 9.88 -9.74
CA VAL A 194 -17.55 10.46 -9.47
C VAL A 194 -18.63 9.39 -9.57
N VAL A 195 -19.50 9.34 -8.55
CA VAL A 195 -20.64 8.42 -8.48
C VAL A 195 -21.91 9.21 -8.15
N ALA A 196 -23.02 8.90 -8.81
CA ALA A 196 -24.34 9.48 -8.51
C ALA A 196 -25.34 8.36 -8.20
N GLY A 197 -25.78 8.29 -6.95
CA GLY A 197 -26.53 7.16 -6.41
C GLY A 197 -25.67 5.88 -6.50
N GLU A 198 -26.20 4.86 -7.18
CA GLU A 198 -25.47 3.63 -7.50
C GLU A 198 -24.80 3.67 -8.88
N ARG A 199 -24.90 4.79 -9.61
CA ARG A 199 -24.38 4.91 -10.98
C ARG A 199 -22.95 5.50 -10.96
N PRO A 200 -21.92 4.74 -11.35
CA PRO A 200 -20.60 5.32 -11.57
C PRO A 200 -20.64 6.26 -12.78
N LEU A 201 -20.21 7.50 -12.59
CA LEU A 201 -19.98 8.48 -13.65
C LEU A 201 -18.53 8.46 -14.14
N GLY A 202 -17.68 7.64 -13.50
CA GLY A 202 -16.33 7.30 -13.93
C GLY A 202 -15.25 8.26 -13.44
N MET A 203 -14.03 8.02 -13.92
CA MET A 203 -12.84 8.80 -13.59
C MET A 203 -12.69 10.00 -14.52
N HIS A 204 -12.37 11.17 -13.95
CA HIS A 204 -12.24 12.43 -14.66
C HIS A 204 -10.94 13.13 -14.30
N GLU A 205 -10.28 13.70 -15.31
CA GLU A 205 -9.07 14.50 -15.13
C GLU A 205 -9.42 16.00 -15.05
N PHE A 206 -8.81 16.69 -14.08
CA PHE A 206 -8.85 18.14 -13.92
C PHE A 206 -7.45 18.71 -14.10
N VAL A 207 -7.33 19.81 -14.84
CA VAL A 207 -6.04 20.42 -15.19
C VAL A 207 -5.98 21.84 -14.65
N LEU A 208 -5.20 22.07 -13.59
CA LEU A 208 -4.93 23.40 -13.06
C LEU A 208 -3.81 24.06 -13.86
N ASP A 209 -4.17 24.94 -14.79
CA ASP A 209 -3.23 25.86 -15.43
C ASP A 209 -3.21 27.19 -14.67
N GLN A 210 -2.01 27.65 -14.29
CA GLN A 210 -1.80 28.91 -13.58
C GLN A 210 -2.25 30.16 -14.38
N ARG A 211 -2.45 30.04 -15.70
CA ARG A 211 -2.99 31.14 -16.53
C ARG A 211 -4.51 31.21 -16.53
N THR A 212 -5.18 30.13 -16.13
CA THR A 212 -6.64 30.04 -16.21
C THR A 212 -7.26 30.60 -14.94
N VAL A 213 -7.84 31.79 -15.06
CA VAL A 213 -8.55 32.45 -13.94
C VAL A 213 -9.76 31.62 -13.54
N GLY A 214 -9.81 31.19 -12.29
CA GLY A 214 -10.92 30.39 -11.74
C GLY A 214 -10.71 28.87 -11.79
N GLY A 215 -9.56 28.39 -12.26
CA GLY A 215 -9.20 26.97 -12.22
C GLY A 215 -9.82 26.13 -13.35
N SER A 216 -10.03 24.84 -13.10
CA SER A 216 -10.52 23.87 -14.09
C SER A 216 -11.97 23.51 -13.84
N ALA A 217 -12.82 23.59 -14.86
CA ALA A 217 -14.21 23.15 -14.77
C ALA A 217 -14.52 21.99 -15.74
N ARG A 218 -15.35 21.05 -15.30
CA ARG A 218 -15.79 19.90 -16.09
C ARG A 218 -17.25 19.55 -15.80
N GLY A 219 -18.05 19.40 -16.86
CA GLY A 219 -19.42 18.90 -16.78
C GLY A 219 -19.44 17.38 -16.68
N ILE A 220 -20.10 16.84 -15.66
CA ILE A 220 -20.22 15.40 -15.39
C ILE A 220 -21.68 15.11 -15.03
N GLY A 221 -22.40 14.42 -15.93
CA GLY A 221 -23.84 14.25 -15.78
C GLY A 221 -24.57 15.60 -15.79
N GLN A 222 -25.34 15.87 -14.74
CA GLN A 222 -26.07 17.13 -14.54
C GLN A 222 -25.32 18.15 -13.68
N TYR A 223 -24.05 17.93 -13.40
CA TYR A 223 -23.25 18.78 -12.50
C TYR A 223 -22.05 19.38 -13.23
N VAL A 224 -21.63 20.56 -12.80
CA VAL A 224 -20.36 21.19 -13.16
C VAL A 224 -19.47 21.16 -11.94
N PHE A 225 -18.38 20.43 -12.04
CA PHE A 225 -17.33 20.38 -11.05
C PHE A 225 -16.27 21.41 -11.41
N SER A 226 -15.91 22.28 -10.48
CA SER A 226 -14.88 23.30 -10.65
C SER A 226 -13.79 23.13 -9.61
N MET A 227 -12.61 22.67 -10.00
CA MET A 227 -11.41 22.69 -9.17
C MET A 227 -10.81 24.09 -9.20
N ARG A 228 -10.82 24.76 -8.05
CA ARG A 228 -10.31 26.13 -7.91
C ARG A 228 -8.82 26.16 -7.57
N GLU A 229 -8.42 25.28 -6.65
CA GLU A 229 -7.07 25.28 -6.08
C GLU A 229 -6.60 23.85 -5.79
N LEU A 230 -5.29 23.68 -5.71
CA LEU A 230 -4.62 22.47 -5.26
C LEU A 230 -3.48 22.90 -4.33
N ASN A 231 -3.33 22.26 -3.18
CA ASN A 231 -2.29 22.52 -2.18
C ASN A 231 -1.63 21.20 -1.80
N PRO A 232 -0.37 21.18 -1.31
CA PRO A 232 0.55 22.31 -1.26
C PRO A 232 1.02 22.72 -2.67
N TYR A 233 1.71 23.87 -2.78
CA TYR A 233 2.43 24.21 -4.01
C TYR A 233 3.73 23.41 -4.10
N PRO A 234 4.21 23.07 -5.31
CA PRO A 234 5.53 22.47 -5.45
C PRO A 234 6.61 23.32 -4.77
N GLY A 235 7.49 22.67 -4.00
CA GLY A 235 8.55 23.34 -3.25
C GLY A 235 8.12 24.00 -1.92
N THR A 236 6.85 23.86 -1.52
CA THR A 236 6.37 24.12 -0.15
C THR A 236 6.14 22.79 0.57
N ASP A 237 6.00 22.82 1.91
CA ASP A 237 5.88 21.67 2.84
C ASP A 237 5.42 20.31 2.25
N SER A 238 5.92 19.21 2.80
CA SER A 238 5.56 17.83 2.40
C SER A 238 4.16 17.37 2.87
N ALA A 239 3.21 18.30 2.98
CA ALA A 239 1.83 18.00 3.35
C ALA A 239 1.12 17.20 2.23
N PRO A 240 0.13 16.35 2.58
CA PRO A 240 -0.66 15.64 1.56
C PRO A 240 -1.44 16.62 0.69
N TYR A 241 -1.74 16.20 -0.55
CA TYR A 241 -2.47 17.04 -1.48
C TYR A 241 -3.92 17.29 -1.02
N ALA A 242 -4.38 18.53 -1.16
CA ALA A 242 -5.75 18.95 -0.90
C ALA A 242 -6.24 19.85 -2.04
N ALA A 243 -7.39 19.55 -2.61
CA ALA A 243 -7.99 20.31 -3.71
C ALA A 243 -9.28 21.00 -3.24
N ILE A 244 -9.47 22.26 -3.65
CA ILE A 244 -10.70 23.02 -3.38
C ILE A 244 -11.61 22.91 -4.59
N PHE A 245 -12.81 22.37 -4.38
CA PHE A 245 -13.83 22.20 -5.40
C PHE A 245 -15.06 23.05 -5.13
N VAL A 246 -15.75 23.44 -6.19
CA VAL A 246 -17.14 23.93 -6.17
C VAL A 246 -17.94 23.07 -7.15
N VAL A 247 -19.10 22.56 -6.72
CA VAL A 247 -19.97 21.74 -7.58
C VAL A 247 -21.31 22.44 -7.73
N SER A 248 -21.70 22.71 -8.97
CA SER A 248 -22.96 23.37 -9.31
C SER A 248 -23.84 22.43 -10.13
N LYS A 249 -25.16 22.55 -10.00
CA LYS A 249 -26.11 21.78 -10.82
C LYS A 249 -26.44 22.54 -12.10
N VAL A 250 -26.38 21.87 -13.24
CA VAL A 250 -26.84 22.40 -14.52
C VAL A 250 -28.35 22.29 -14.53
N PHE A 251 -29.04 23.42 -14.44
CA PHE A 251 -30.48 23.44 -14.68
C PHE A 251 -30.73 23.23 -16.17
N ALA A 252 -31.61 22.28 -16.50
CA ALA A 252 -32.13 22.17 -17.85
C ALA A 252 -32.89 23.47 -18.17
N VAL A 253 -32.45 24.16 -19.23
CA VAL A 253 -33.17 25.30 -19.82
C VAL A 253 -34.30 24.77 -20.69
#